data_AF-A0A7S2JQ86-F1
#
_entry.id   AF-A0A7S2JQ86-F1
#
_cell.length_a   1.000
_cell.length_b   1.000
_cell.length_c   1.000
_cell.angle_alpha   90.00
_cell.angle_beta   90.00
_cell.angle_gamma   90.00
#
_symmetry.space_group_name_H-M   'P 1'
#
loop_
_entity.id
_entity.type
_entity.pdbx_description
1 polymer ?
#
loop_
_entity_poly.entity_id
_entity_poly.type
_entity_poly.pdbx_seq_one_letter_code
_entity_poly.pdbx_strand_id
1 'polypeptide(L)'
;GGDVLAGTEVGTAAAAGAAEPEGTTAGDAREELTLPTTSYVKLRELKSAAERNGQVGVLEGFDSATGRYTVALRDGTRLALRRANLLQMLSVRLTGLEGEHARHNAEQGTIFEYDDVAGMYGVELNSGEAVPVPIGCVVFSNAAVATVGGLQGAPQYNGALAVVMSHDDETGRYVAEVDDGSGGRKSLKLRRQNLRA
;
A
#
# COMPACT_ATOMS: atom_id res chain seq x y z
N GLY A 1 -58.61 -28.34 -50.96
CA GLY A 1 -58.22 -27.01 -50.43
C GLY A 1 -58.91 -26.88 -49.10
N GLY A 2 -58.15 -26.81 -48.00
CA GLY A 2 -57.76 -25.52 -47.38
C GLY A 2 -58.95 -25.07 -46.53
N ASP A 3 -58.92 -24.92 -45.20
CA ASP A 3 -57.87 -24.53 -44.25
C ASP A 3 -58.29 -25.09 -42.86
N VAL A 4 -57.42 -25.82 -42.16
CA VAL A 4 -56.61 -25.42 -40.98
C VAL A 4 -57.41 -25.06 -39.72
N LEU A 5 -57.16 -25.90 -38.70
CA LEU A 5 -57.63 -25.89 -37.32
C LEU A 5 -57.07 -24.68 -36.54
N ALA A 6 -57.92 -23.89 -35.89
CA ALA A 6 -57.51 -22.95 -34.85
C ALA A 6 -57.77 -23.57 -33.48
N GLY A 7 -56.71 -24.07 -32.85
CA GLY A 7 -56.69 -24.54 -31.47
C GLY A 7 -55.70 -23.72 -30.63
N THR A 8 -56.17 -23.33 -29.45
CA THR A 8 -55.43 -23.20 -28.19
C THR A 8 -54.51 -22.00 -27.99
N GLU A 9 -54.83 -21.16 -27.00
CA GLU A 9 -53.84 -20.55 -26.11
C GLU A 9 -54.42 -20.37 -24.68
N VAL A 10 -54.07 -21.30 -23.77
CA VAL A 10 -53.94 -21.04 -22.33
C VAL A 10 -52.75 -21.86 -21.84
N GLY A 11 -51.75 -21.20 -21.25
CA GLY A 11 -50.59 -21.88 -20.67
C GLY A 11 -49.54 -20.91 -20.10
N THR A 12 -49.47 -20.87 -18.79
CA THR A 12 -48.57 -20.10 -17.91
C THR A 12 -47.10 -20.51 -17.94
N ALA A 13 -46.22 -19.51 -17.79
CA ALA A 13 -44.92 -19.44 -17.08
C ALA A 13 -43.95 -20.65 -17.03
N ALA A 14 -42.67 -20.42 -17.38
CA ALA A 14 -41.49 -20.63 -16.50
C ALA A 14 -40.13 -20.43 -17.22
N ALA A 15 -39.23 -19.73 -16.50
CA ALA A 15 -37.76 -19.86 -16.46
C ALA A 15 -36.93 -20.03 -17.75
N ALA A 16 -36.27 -18.95 -18.20
CA ALA A 16 -35.05 -19.05 -19.00
C ALA A 16 -33.82 -19.12 -18.06
N GLY A 17 -33.10 -20.24 -18.19
CA GLY A 17 -31.92 -20.60 -17.41
C GLY A 17 -30.68 -19.76 -17.73
N ALA A 18 -29.81 -19.77 -16.74
CA ALA A 18 -28.53 -19.09 -16.69
C ALA A 18 -27.43 -19.82 -17.48
N ALA A 19 -26.38 -19.02 -17.75
CA ALA A 19 -24.97 -19.37 -17.91
C ALA A 19 -24.53 -19.97 -19.24
N GLU A 20 -23.70 -19.20 -19.95
CA GLU A 20 -22.33 -19.64 -20.22
C GLU A 20 -21.37 -18.51 -19.80
N PRO A 21 -20.37 -18.79 -18.93
CA PRO A 21 -19.31 -17.84 -18.64
C PRO A 21 -18.25 -17.94 -19.74
N GLU A 22 -18.08 -16.87 -20.52
CA GLU A 22 -16.89 -16.76 -21.38
C GLU A 22 -15.65 -16.70 -20.49
N GLY A 23 -14.73 -17.62 -20.79
CA GLY A 23 -13.62 -17.98 -19.92
C GLY A 23 -12.70 -16.82 -19.62
N THR A 24 -12.52 -16.54 -18.34
CA THR A 24 -11.26 -15.97 -17.86
C THR A 24 -10.34 -17.14 -17.56
N THR A 25 -9.43 -17.42 -18.49
CA THR A 25 -8.26 -18.25 -18.23
C THR A 25 -7.60 -17.82 -16.94
N ALA A 26 -7.60 -18.72 -15.95
CA ALA A 26 -6.68 -18.70 -14.82
C ALA A 26 -5.25 -18.86 -15.35
N GLY A 27 -4.69 -17.78 -15.88
CA GLY A 27 -3.28 -17.65 -16.15
C GLY A 27 -2.60 -17.13 -14.90
N ASP A 28 -1.78 -17.99 -14.27
CA ASP A 28 -0.65 -17.62 -13.40
C ASP A 28 -0.81 -16.27 -12.67
N ALA A 29 -1.64 -16.24 -11.62
CA ALA A 29 -1.80 -15.07 -10.77
C ALA A 29 -0.51 -14.85 -9.98
N ARG A 30 0.50 -14.29 -10.65
CA ARG A 30 1.65 -13.67 -10.00
C ARG A 30 1.10 -12.52 -9.18
N GLU A 31 0.95 -12.71 -7.87
CA GLU A 31 0.53 -11.65 -6.96
C GLU A 31 1.62 -10.58 -6.94
N GLU A 32 1.44 -9.55 -7.76
CA GLU A 32 2.24 -8.33 -7.70
C GLU A 32 2.23 -7.80 -6.27
N LEU A 33 3.39 -7.46 -5.75
CA LEU A 33 3.49 -6.91 -4.41
C LEU A 33 2.89 -5.50 -4.40
N THR A 34 1.71 -5.35 -3.78
CA THR A 34 1.00 -4.07 -3.64
C THR A 34 0.91 -3.63 -2.18
N LEU A 35 0.55 -2.36 -1.96
CA LEU A 35 0.13 -1.92 -0.64
C LEU A 35 -1.15 -2.67 -0.19
N PRO A 36 -1.30 -2.99 1.11
CA PRO A 36 -2.52 -3.61 1.63
C PRO A 36 -3.75 -2.71 1.43
N THR A 37 -4.88 -3.30 1.01
CA THR A 37 -6.17 -2.62 0.79
C THR A 37 -6.90 -2.27 2.10
N THR A 38 -6.16 -2.09 3.18
CA THR A 38 -6.65 -1.62 4.49
C THR A 38 -5.73 -0.55 5.07
N SER A 39 -4.65 -0.21 4.36
CA SER A 39 -3.68 0.77 4.81
C SER A 39 -4.27 2.17 4.79
N TYR A 40 -4.09 2.89 5.88
CA TYR A 40 -4.33 4.33 5.94
C TYR A 40 -3.21 5.06 5.20
N VAL A 41 -3.59 6.04 4.38
CA VAL A 41 -2.66 6.83 3.59
C VAL A 41 -3.01 8.31 3.67
N LYS A 42 -1.98 9.16 3.76
CA LYS A 42 -2.10 10.60 3.60
C LYS A 42 -1.77 10.98 2.17
N LEU A 43 -2.64 11.79 1.57
CA LEU A 43 -2.49 12.28 0.21
C LEU A 43 -1.42 13.38 0.18
N ARG A 44 -0.52 13.31 -0.80
CA ARG A 44 0.56 14.28 -0.97
C ARG A 44 0.90 14.52 -2.43
N GLU A 45 1.46 15.70 -2.71
CA GLU A 45 2.01 16.09 -4.02
C GLU A 45 1.03 15.96 -5.20
N LEU A 46 -0.28 16.06 -4.92
CA LEU A 46 -1.29 16.15 -5.97
C LEU A 46 -1.21 17.53 -6.61
N LYS A 47 -0.82 17.56 -7.89
CA LYS A 47 -0.72 18.80 -8.68
C LYS A 47 -2.08 19.27 -9.20
N SER A 48 -2.91 18.33 -9.63
CA SER A 48 -4.23 18.61 -10.23
C SER A 48 -5.37 18.69 -9.22
N ALA A 49 -5.13 18.36 -7.96
CA ALA A 49 -6.10 18.39 -6.86
C ALA A 49 -5.38 18.77 -5.57
N ALA A 50 -4.68 19.92 -5.59
CA ALA A 50 -3.81 20.34 -4.51
C ALA A 50 -4.56 20.57 -3.18
N GLU A 51 -5.83 20.92 -3.25
CA GLU A 51 -6.76 21.06 -2.14
C GLU A 51 -7.03 19.75 -1.37
N ARG A 52 -6.68 18.60 -1.96
CA ARG A 52 -6.79 17.28 -1.34
C ARG A 52 -5.50 16.84 -0.64
N ASN A 53 -4.39 17.56 -0.82
CA ASN A 53 -3.15 17.25 -0.12
C ASN A 53 -3.35 17.41 1.40
N GLY A 54 -2.77 16.48 2.15
CA GLY A 54 -2.91 16.40 3.60
C GLY A 54 -4.14 15.64 4.09
N GLN A 55 -5.13 15.36 3.22
CA GLN A 55 -6.28 14.52 3.58
C GLN A 55 -5.84 13.06 3.78
N VAL A 56 -6.57 12.35 4.66
CA VAL A 56 -6.34 10.94 4.96
C VAL A 56 -7.45 10.10 4.31
N GLY A 57 -7.05 8.96 3.75
CA GLY A 57 -7.95 7.97 3.20
C GLY A 57 -7.49 6.54 3.50
N VAL A 58 -8.28 5.58 3.04
CA VAL A 58 -8.00 4.15 3.12
C VAL A 58 -7.85 3.59 1.72
N LEU A 59 -6.86 2.74 1.49
CA LEU A 59 -6.74 2.01 0.23
C LEU A 59 -7.87 1.01 0.10
N GLU A 60 -8.58 0.98 -1.02
CA GLU A 60 -9.61 -0.03 -1.31
C GLU A 60 -9.14 -1.06 -2.35
N GLY A 61 -8.18 -0.71 -3.18
CA GLY A 61 -7.72 -1.59 -4.26
C GLY A 61 -6.54 -1.01 -5.05
N PHE A 62 -5.95 -1.86 -5.88
CA PHE A 62 -4.91 -1.50 -6.84
C PHE A 62 -5.33 -1.97 -8.23
N ASP A 63 -5.23 -1.06 -9.19
CA ASP A 63 -5.43 -1.34 -10.61
C ASP A 63 -4.07 -1.49 -11.28
N SER A 64 -3.69 -2.73 -11.59
CA SER A 64 -2.43 -3.07 -12.24
C SER A 64 -2.36 -2.58 -13.69
N ALA A 65 -3.49 -2.36 -14.37
CA ALA A 65 -3.50 -1.84 -15.73
C ALA A 65 -3.08 -0.36 -15.77
N THR A 66 -3.42 0.41 -14.74
CA THR A 66 -3.08 1.84 -14.66
C THR A 66 -1.97 2.18 -13.67
N GLY A 67 -1.58 1.22 -12.82
CA GLY A 67 -0.61 1.41 -11.74
C GLY A 67 -1.09 2.36 -10.65
N ARG A 68 -2.41 2.42 -10.42
CA ARG A 68 -3.05 3.37 -9.49
C ARG A 68 -3.77 2.64 -8.36
N TYR A 69 -3.71 3.25 -7.18
CA TYR A 69 -4.47 2.83 -6.02
C TYR A 69 -5.79 3.59 -5.95
N THR A 70 -6.86 2.86 -5.68
CA THR A 70 -8.14 3.44 -5.31
C THR A 70 -8.10 3.80 -3.83
N VAL A 71 -8.25 5.08 -3.51
CA VAL A 71 -8.26 5.60 -2.14
C VAL A 71 -9.64 6.15 -1.82
N ALA A 72 -10.27 5.61 -0.78
CA ALA A 72 -11.50 6.15 -0.21
C ALA A 72 -11.19 7.20 0.85
N LEU A 73 -11.69 8.42 0.62
CA LEU A 73 -11.63 9.51 1.58
C LEU A 73 -12.84 9.46 2.52
N ARG A 74 -12.71 10.12 3.67
CA ARG A 74 -13.76 10.18 4.70
C ARG A 74 -15.07 10.82 4.22
N ASP A 75 -15.00 11.69 3.22
CA ASP A 75 -16.17 12.34 2.62
C ASP A 75 -16.92 11.46 1.62
N GLY A 76 -16.49 10.19 1.45
CA GLY A 76 -17.05 9.23 0.50
C GLY A 76 -16.46 9.31 -0.91
N THR A 77 -15.56 10.27 -1.18
CA THR A 77 -14.89 10.40 -2.47
C THR A 77 -13.89 9.25 -2.67
N ARG A 78 -13.85 8.70 -3.88
CA ARG A 78 -12.81 7.73 -4.31
C ARG A 78 -11.89 8.38 -5.32
N LEU A 79 -10.58 8.25 -5.11
CA LEU A 79 -9.55 8.80 -6.00
C LEU A 79 -8.61 7.70 -6.50
N ALA A 80 -8.26 7.74 -7.78
CA ALA A 80 -7.28 6.86 -8.39
C ALA A 80 -5.89 7.53 -8.40
N LEU A 81 -5.06 7.21 -7.41
CA LEU A 81 -3.81 7.90 -7.12
C LEU A 81 -2.59 7.02 -7.39
N ARG A 82 -1.48 7.64 -7.79
CA ARG A 82 -0.19 6.94 -7.93
C ARG A 82 0.42 6.72 -6.55
N ARG A 83 1.25 5.69 -6.41
CA ARG A 83 2.01 5.43 -5.17
C ARG A 83 2.77 6.64 -4.65
N ALA A 84 3.40 7.41 -5.55
CA ALA A 84 4.15 8.62 -5.21
C ALA A 84 3.29 9.72 -4.56
N ASN A 85 1.97 9.66 -4.71
CA ASN A 85 1.04 10.61 -4.09
C ASN A 85 0.50 10.13 -2.74
N LEU A 86 1.04 9.02 -2.21
CA LEU A 86 0.56 8.37 -1.00
C LEU A 86 1.71 8.26 0.00
N LEU A 87 1.47 8.71 1.22
CA LEU A 87 2.29 8.38 2.38
C LEU A 87 1.53 7.36 3.22
N GLN A 88 2.05 6.15 3.40
CA GLN A 88 1.40 5.19 4.30
C GLN A 88 1.57 5.62 5.74
N MET A 89 0.46 5.58 6.48
CA MET A 89 0.44 5.88 7.91
C MET A 89 0.78 4.62 8.70
N LEU A 90 2.03 4.16 8.54
CA LEU A 90 2.50 2.94 9.20
C LEU A 90 2.74 3.18 10.69
N SER A 91 2.34 2.20 11.50
CA SER A 91 2.77 2.11 12.88
C SER A 91 4.24 1.72 12.96
N VAL A 92 5.01 2.43 13.78
CA VAL A 92 6.44 2.24 13.94
C VAL A 92 6.83 2.29 15.42
N ARG A 93 7.96 1.65 15.75
CA ARG A 93 8.67 1.86 17.01
C ARG A 93 9.86 2.78 16.78
N LEU A 94 10.10 3.72 17.68
CA LEU A 94 11.25 4.61 17.60
C LEU A 94 12.49 3.97 18.24
N THR A 95 13.67 4.25 17.67
CA THR A 95 14.96 3.76 18.21
C THR A 95 16.14 4.54 17.63
N GLY A 96 17.23 4.64 18.37
CA GLY A 96 18.43 5.36 17.94
C GLY A 96 18.26 6.88 17.87
N LEU A 97 17.21 7.42 18.50
CA LEU A 97 17.08 8.86 18.72
C LEU A 97 18.11 9.32 19.76
N GLU A 98 18.65 10.51 19.55
CA GLU A 98 19.64 11.14 20.40
C GLU A 98 19.11 12.48 20.95
N GLY A 99 19.82 13.05 21.93
CA GLY A 99 19.47 14.35 22.51
C GLY A 99 18.11 14.35 23.21
N GLU A 100 17.33 15.41 23.00
CA GLU A 100 16.04 15.60 23.66
C GLU A 100 15.01 14.50 23.33
N HIS A 101 15.03 13.99 22.10
CA HIS A 101 14.09 12.96 21.64
C HIS A 101 14.51 11.53 22.02
N ALA A 102 15.69 11.35 22.65
CA ALA A 102 16.15 10.03 23.12
C ALA A 102 15.18 9.39 24.12
N ARG A 103 14.40 10.20 24.85
CA ARG A 103 13.36 9.75 25.78
C ARG A 103 12.25 8.93 25.11
N HIS A 104 12.06 9.11 23.79
CA HIS A 104 11.02 8.44 23.02
C HIS A 104 11.48 7.12 22.38
N ASN A 105 12.75 6.72 22.60
CA ASN A 105 13.20 5.41 22.14
C ASN A 105 12.34 4.31 22.78
N ALA A 106 12.01 3.29 21.99
CA ALA A 106 11.07 2.21 22.28
C ALA A 106 9.58 2.59 22.35
N GLU A 107 9.21 3.86 22.25
CA GLU A 107 7.81 4.26 22.08
C GLU A 107 7.29 3.88 20.68
N GLN A 108 5.97 3.70 20.60
CA GLN A 108 5.26 3.43 19.37
C GLN A 108 4.50 4.69 18.92
N GLY A 109 4.38 4.85 17.61
CA GLY A 109 3.61 5.92 17.00
C GLY A 109 3.25 5.61 15.56
N THR A 110 2.56 6.54 14.92
CA THR A 110 2.13 6.45 13.53
C THR A 110 2.80 7.54 12.70
N ILE A 111 3.38 7.17 11.56
CA ILE A 111 3.90 8.15 10.61
C ILE A 111 2.70 8.92 10.01
N PHE A 112 2.73 10.24 10.07
CA PHE A 112 1.67 11.09 9.47
C PHE A 112 2.23 12.16 8.53
N GLU A 113 3.54 12.33 8.47
CA GLU A 113 4.21 13.29 7.60
C GLU A 113 5.60 12.79 7.21
N TYR A 114 6.08 13.22 6.04
CA TYR A 114 7.43 12.94 5.59
C TYR A 114 7.98 14.15 4.83
N ASP A 115 9.08 14.70 5.33
CA ASP A 115 9.86 15.74 4.68
C ASP A 115 11.00 15.09 3.89
N ASP A 116 10.89 15.13 2.55
CA ASP A 116 11.89 14.57 1.64
C ASP A 116 13.21 15.32 1.66
N VAL A 117 13.19 16.62 1.97
CA VAL A 117 14.39 17.47 2.00
C VAL A 117 15.18 17.18 3.26
N ALA A 118 14.50 17.14 4.42
CA ALA A 118 15.13 16.86 5.69
C ALA A 118 15.40 15.36 5.91
N GLY A 119 14.68 14.47 5.20
CA GLY A 119 14.74 13.03 5.43
C GLY A 119 14.14 12.63 6.78
N MET A 120 13.06 13.30 7.18
CA MET A 120 12.44 13.18 8.51
C MET A 120 10.98 12.77 8.38
N TYR A 121 10.53 11.84 9.22
CA TYR A 121 9.12 11.58 9.45
C TYR A 121 8.58 12.48 10.55
N GLY A 122 7.35 12.97 10.39
CA GLY A 122 6.52 13.32 11.53
C GLY A 122 5.85 12.06 12.05
N VAL A 123 6.17 11.68 13.29
CA VAL A 123 5.55 10.53 13.96
C VAL A 123 4.71 11.04 15.13
N GLU A 124 3.42 10.71 15.11
CA GLU A 124 2.52 10.94 16.23
C GLU A 124 2.62 9.73 17.16
N LEU A 125 3.20 9.93 18.34
CA LEU A 125 3.33 8.91 19.37
C LEU A 125 1.96 8.55 19.94
N ASN A 126 1.84 7.36 20.52
CA ASN A 126 0.60 6.93 21.19
C ASN A 126 0.23 7.83 22.40
N SER A 127 1.18 8.63 22.91
CA SER A 127 0.96 9.67 23.91
C SER A 127 0.23 10.91 23.36
N GLY A 128 0.12 11.05 22.03
CA GLY A 128 -0.38 12.23 21.31
C GLY A 128 0.68 13.28 20.98
N GLU A 129 1.94 13.08 21.38
CA GLU A 129 3.05 13.97 21.02
C GLU A 129 3.50 13.70 19.57
N ALA A 130 3.65 14.75 18.77
CA ALA A 130 4.21 14.67 17.42
C ALA A 130 5.71 14.97 17.46
N VAL A 131 6.53 14.01 17.02
CA VAL A 131 7.99 14.09 17.08
C VAL A 131 8.58 13.97 15.67
N PRO A 132 9.47 14.89 15.24
CA PRO A 132 10.24 14.72 14.02
C PRO A 132 11.34 13.69 14.23
N VAL A 133 11.37 12.63 13.43
CA VAL A 133 12.33 11.53 13.56
C VAL A 133 13.03 11.23 12.24
N PRO A 134 14.36 11.00 12.22
CA PRO A 134 15.04 10.57 11.01
C PRO A 134 14.52 9.23 10.51
N ILE A 135 14.53 9.02 9.19
CA ILE A 135 14.13 7.71 8.60
C ILE A 135 14.91 6.52 9.17
N GLY A 136 16.14 6.73 9.61
CA GLY A 136 16.98 5.68 10.23
C GLY A 136 16.55 5.33 11.66
N CYS A 137 15.70 6.14 12.29
CA CYS A 137 15.29 6.01 13.68
C CYS A 137 13.88 5.40 13.85
N VAL A 138 13.26 4.96 12.76
CA VAL A 138 11.98 4.23 12.80
C VAL A 138 12.22 2.75 12.56
N VAL A 139 11.44 1.92 13.27
CA VAL A 139 11.35 0.49 13.04
C VAL A 139 9.93 0.13 12.64
N PHE A 140 9.76 -0.26 11.38
CA PHE A 140 8.54 -0.88 10.84
C PHE A 140 8.29 -2.25 11.46
N SER A 141 7.02 -2.57 11.68
CA SER A 141 6.55 -3.89 12.11
C SER A 141 6.77 -4.94 11.03
N ASN A 142 6.82 -6.21 11.44
CA ASN A 142 6.80 -7.33 10.49
C ASN A 142 5.50 -7.28 9.66
N ALA A 143 5.58 -7.75 8.42
CA ALA A 143 4.58 -7.65 7.37
C ALA A 143 4.25 -6.22 6.89
N ALA A 144 4.91 -5.17 7.40
CA ALA A 144 4.76 -3.84 6.83
C ALA A 144 5.29 -3.81 5.40
N VAL A 145 4.53 -3.16 4.50
CA VAL A 145 4.95 -2.92 3.12
C VAL A 145 5.58 -1.54 3.02
N ALA A 146 6.83 -1.47 2.60
CA ALA A 146 7.60 -0.24 2.51
C ALA A 146 8.27 -0.13 1.13
N THR A 147 8.61 1.08 0.72
CA THR A 147 9.34 1.35 -0.51
C THR A 147 10.85 1.30 -0.26
N VAL A 148 11.57 0.55 -1.07
CA VAL A 148 13.04 0.48 -1.00
C VAL A 148 13.65 1.74 -1.62
N GLY A 149 14.68 2.28 -0.98
CA GLY A 149 15.40 3.45 -1.49
C GLY A 149 16.84 3.54 -1.00
N GLY A 150 17.65 4.32 -1.74
CA GLY A 150 19.03 4.63 -1.35
C GLY A 150 20.00 3.45 -1.40
N LEU A 151 19.68 2.37 -2.13
CA LEU A 151 20.62 1.28 -2.40
C LEU A 151 21.62 1.68 -3.48
N GLN A 152 22.91 1.57 -3.16
CA GLN A 152 24.01 1.79 -4.11
C GLN A 152 24.46 0.49 -4.78
N GLY A 153 24.49 -0.62 -4.03
CA GLY A 153 24.94 -1.93 -4.54
C GLY A 153 23.87 -2.73 -5.28
N ALA A 154 22.59 -2.34 -5.16
CA ALA A 154 21.49 -2.96 -5.87
C ALA A 154 20.43 -1.90 -6.27
N PRO A 155 20.82 -0.89 -7.07
CA PRO A 155 19.96 0.25 -7.37
C PRO A 155 18.70 -0.12 -8.16
N GLN A 156 18.67 -1.28 -8.81
CA GLN A 156 17.51 -1.80 -9.52
C GLN A 156 16.28 -2.04 -8.62
N TYR A 157 16.47 -2.17 -7.31
CA TYR A 157 15.34 -2.31 -6.36
C TYR A 157 14.90 -0.97 -5.78
N ASN A 158 15.56 0.16 -6.08
CA ASN A 158 15.10 1.46 -5.60
C ASN A 158 13.76 1.81 -6.26
N GLY A 159 12.78 2.15 -5.44
CA GLY A 159 11.39 2.38 -5.86
C GLY A 159 10.51 1.13 -5.83
N ALA A 160 11.09 -0.07 -5.66
CA ALA A 160 10.31 -1.29 -5.50
C ALA A 160 9.65 -1.35 -4.12
N LEU A 161 8.49 -2.00 -4.04
CA LEU A 161 7.88 -2.35 -2.76
C LEU A 161 8.63 -3.55 -2.15
N ALA A 162 8.68 -3.56 -0.82
CA ALA A 162 9.22 -4.65 -0.03
C ALA A 162 8.32 -4.97 1.16
N VAL A 163 8.15 -6.25 1.47
CA VAL A 163 7.52 -6.70 2.71
C VAL A 163 8.61 -6.91 3.76
N VAL A 164 8.47 -6.26 4.91
CA VAL A 164 9.35 -6.47 6.06
C VAL A 164 9.09 -7.86 6.65
N MET A 165 10.08 -8.75 6.62
CA MET A 165 9.95 -10.09 7.20
C MET A 165 10.47 -10.13 8.63
N SER A 166 11.61 -9.49 8.87
CA SER A 166 12.18 -9.38 10.21
C SER A 166 13.08 -8.16 10.34
N HIS A 167 13.19 -7.66 11.57
CA HIS A 167 14.17 -6.67 11.98
C HIS A 167 15.12 -7.29 13.00
N ASP A 168 16.41 -7.07 12.81
CA ASP A 168 17.47 -7.41 13.76
C ASP A 168 17.87 -6.14 14.52
N ASP A 169 17.50 -6.07 15.80
CA ASP A 169 17.81 -4.94 16.69
C ASP A 169 19.30 -4.80 17.02
N GLU A 170 20.08 -5.89 16.95
CA GLU A 170 21.52 -5.86 17.22
C GLU A 170 22.27 -5.22 16.06
N THR A 171 21.92 -5.60 14.82
CA THR A 171 22.58 -5.06 13.63
C THR A 171 21.87 -3.85 13.00
N GLY A 172 20.64 -3.56 13.43
CA GLY A 172 19.80 -2.49 12.90
C GLY A 172 19.38 -2.70 11.44
N ARG A 173 19.28 -3.96 11.01
CA ARG A 173 19.00 -4.36 9.63
C ARG A 173 17.67 -5.10 9.50
N TYR A 174 17.04 -4.90 8.35
CA TYR A 174 15.89 -5.66 7.91
C TYR A 174 16.29 -6.83 7.03
N VAL A 175 15.53 -7.91 7.13
CA VAL A 175 15.29 -8.81 6.02
C VAL A 175 13.95 -8.43 5.41
N ALA A 176 13.95 -8.02 4.15
CA ALA A 176 12.73 -7.66 3.43
C ALA A 176 12.67 -8.35 2.07
N GLU A 177 11.48 -8.75 1.63
CA GLU A 177 11.27 -9.37 0.32
C GLU A 177 10.76 -8.36 -0.69
N VAL A 178 11.42 -8.29 -1.82
CA VAL A 178 11.01 -7.51 -3.01
C VAL A 178 10.61 -8.46 -4.13
N ASP A 179 9.82 -7.96 -5.08
CA ASP A 179 9.63 -8.64 -6.36
C ASP A 179 10.96 -8.66 -7.14
N ASP A 180 11.29 -9.79 -7.77
CA ASP A 180 12.51 -9.96 -8.54
C ASP A 180 12.37 -9.70 -10.05
N GLY A 181 11.18 -9.31 -10.50
CA GLY A 181 10.83 -9.05 -11.90
C GLY A 181 10.52 -10.32 -12.71
N SER A 182 10.72 -11.51 -12.14
CA SER A 182 10.40 -12.80 -12.77
C SER A 182 9.07 -13.40 -12.29
N GLY A 183 8.39 -12.71 -11.36
CA GLY A 183 7.25 -13.24 -10.61
C GLY A 183 7.66 -13.97 -9.33
N GLY A 184 8.95 -13.95 -8.97
CA GLY A 184 9.48 -14.47 -7.73
C GLY A 184 9.72 -13.37 -6.70
N ARG A 185 9.99 -13.79 -5.45
CA ARG A 185 10.43 -12.89 -4.38
C ARG A 185 11.90 -13.08 -4.08
N LYS A 186 12.58 -11.98 -3.80
CA LYS A 186 13.98 -11.97 -3.36
C LYS A 186 14.12 -11.30 -2.01
N SER A 187 14.75 -12.00 -1.07
CA SER A 187 15.11 -11.42 0.22
C SER A 187 16.35 -10.52 0.11
N LEU A 188 16.25 -9.31 0.64
CA LEU A 188 17.33 -8.34 0.74
C LEU A 188 17.64 -8.03 2.20
N LYS A 189 18.93 -7.80 2.50
CA LYS A 189 19.37 -7.23 3.78
C LYS A 189 19.47 -5.71 3.65
N LEU A 190 18.57 -4.99 4.31
CA LEU A 190 18.43 -3.54 4.17
C LEU A 190 18.76 -2.82 5.48
N ARG A 191 19.27 -1.58 5.43
CA ARG A 191 19.35 -0.73 6.62
C ARG A 191 18.01 -0.06 6.86
N ARG A 192 17.74 0.40 8.09
CA ARG A 192 16.51 1.16 8.41
C ARG A 192 16.23 2.31 7.44
N GLN A 193 17.25 3.11 7.14
CA GLN A 193 17.18 4.22 6.19
C GLN A 193 16.87 3.82 4.73
N ASN A 194 16.93 2.52 4.39
CA ASN A 194 16.63 2.04 3.03
C ASN A 194 15.15 1.72 2.83
N LEU A 195 14.32 1.76 3.88
CA LEU A 195 12.89 1.53 3.78
C LEU A 195 12.12 2.83 4.04
N ARG A 196 11.11 3.10 3.20
CA ARG A 196 10.27 4.29 3.27
C ARG A 196 8.79 3.93 3.34
N ALA A 197 8.01 4.69 4.11
CA ALA A 197 6.56 4.51 4.20
C ALA A 197 5.84 4.82 2.88
#